data_AF-A0A955D286-F1
#
_entry.id   AF-A0A955D286-F1
#
_cell.length_a   1.000
_cell.length_b   1.000
_cell.length_c   1.000
_cell.angle_alpha   90.00
_cell.angle_beta   90.00
_cell.angle_gamma   90.00
#
_symmetry.space_group_name_H-M   'P 1'
#
loop_
_entity.id
_entity.type
_entity.pdbx_description
1 polymer ?
#
loop_
_entity_poly.entity_id
_entity_poly.type
_entity_poly.pdbx_seq_one_letter_code
_entity_poly.pdbx_strand_id
1 'polypeptide(L)'
;MHRSTPILLLVFGLVSIAPRAVNAQWIELNPTPQPPALDMPTTTSTTKAILAQEIDRLQLAKSAATGDQSIIVEAFIALRTASLALLEQAASVETDAGLAWVAGMRLAEGRRTVDRALQSLLERPADDPLRRSALDGLASPPPPSRHPDSALDDASTALSTIIDAAVLAEGQSLAPGWPVVGPDGGPIASDGGGAGALTDVKASLSSAADADPLAAAMREFADDIDPATLAVKPTIESRVGAAAAVLALAEQVRTMDWLDRRFAEAVHNQCTSIAAALPATTARTARNHSADASSLTALLRALDAVQRDPRRQGPLTPVLEALPALAVLGGGDLAQRLAVRRSVGRILERMTAFRELDVRVSSRDLVMARVELQQAYRRAEAKALDSVPLLLESKGASIDPAVSSVMESQGRLLADLERVGRLSEWSDAIGALSPGAVPSFQEQMRRLCVCLDDHARRPDAVAAMAAFEMQLGLFVPIPGESAVRAGTLASAGDAERQRALVAELDRRRAAWAEAWASGAGSAAAANSLLLLRRLLVVLDDMEACADPLGSGNPARRLSTWNAWLMAPEALAQRTNEWSVLAPEAVVAAAARDDQRLLGTVEDLEHGLAVPRLAHRLSQRLAGS
;
A
#
# COMPACT_ATOMS: atom_id res chain seq x y z
N MET A 1 20.46 -56.18 0.91
CA MET A 1 20.67 -55.33 2.10
C MET A 1 20.91 -53.91 1.63
N HIS A 2 20.19 -52.91 2.17
CA HIS A 2 20.28 -51.52 1.70
C HIS A 2 21.23 -50.67 2.55
N ARG A 3 22.04 -49.83 1.90
CA ARG A 3 22.73 -48.66 2.48
C ARG A 3 22.89 -47.58 1.41
N SER A 4 21.93 -46.66 1.28
CA SER A 4 22.04 -45.43 0.45
C SER A 4 20.89 -44.46 0.75
N THR A 5 20.75 -44.06 2.03
CA THR A 5 19.61 -43.23 2.49
C THR A 5 20.03 -42.13 3.47
N PRO A 6 20.80 -41.13 3.01
CA PRO A 6 20.54 -39.77 3.51
C PRO A 6 20.54 -38.66 2.44
N ILE A 7 21.14 -38.88 1.27
CA ILE A 7 21.41 -37.81 0.28
C ILE A 7 20.14 -37.31 -0.42
N LEU A 8 19.16 -38.19 -0.64
CA LEU A 8 17.93 -37.86 -1.40
C LEU A 8 16.97 -36.93 -0.63
N LEU A 9 17.09 -36.85 0.71
CA LEU A 9 16.34 -35.89 1.54
C LEU A 9 16.91 -34.46 1.44
N LEU A 10 18.21 -34.31 1.18
CA LEU A 10 18.87 -33.01 1.14
C LEU A 10 18.58 -32.26 -0.17
N VAL A 11 18.32 -32.99 -1.26
CA VAL A 11 17.89 -32.41 -2.56
C VAL A 11 16.47 -31.85 -2.47
N PHE A 12 15.56 -32.47 -1.72
CA PHE A 12 14.21 -31.94 -1.51
C PHE A 12 14.19 -30.69 -0.61
N GLY A 13 15.15 -30.55 0.31
CA GLY A 13 15.22 -29.40 1.23
C GLY A 13 15.72 -28.09 0.61
N LEU A 14 16.31 -28.12 -0.58
CA LEU A 14 16.89 -26.93 -1.25
C LEU A 14 15.99 -26.31 -2.33
N VAL A 15 14.88 -26.97 -2.70
CA VAL A 15 13.89 -26.43 -3.66
C VAL A 15 12.90 -25.47 -2.99
N SER A 16 12.83 -25.45 -1.65
CA SER A 16 11.80 -24.75 -0.87
C SER A 16 12.16 -23.33 -0.40
N ILE A 17 13.37 -22.81 -0.69
CA ILE A 17 13.81 -21.48 -0.22
C ILE A 17 13.69 -20.40 -1.32
N ALA A 18 12.45 -20.23 -1.80
CA ALA A 18 11.90 -18.99 -2.40
C ALA A 18 12.52 -18.45 -3.73
N PRO A 19 11.85 -17.50 -4.44
CA PRO A 19 10.58 -16.83 -4.11
C PRO A 19 9.50 -16.84 -5.24
N ARG A 20 8.30 -16.37 -4.87
CA ARG A 20 7.18 -15.96 -5.74
C ARG A 20 6.48 -17.04 -6.57
N ALA A 21 5.54 -17.71 -5.91
CA ALA A 21 4.15 -17.63 -6.36
C ALA A 21 3.33 -17.03 -5.21
N VAL A 22 2.62 -15.92 -5.45
CA VAL A 22 1.55 -15.50 -4.52
C VAL A 22 0.34 -16.34 -4.88
N ASN A 23 0.34 -17.57 -4.38
CA ASN A 23 -0.91 -18.30 -4.21
C ASN A 23 -1.69 -17.51 -3.16
N ALA A 24 -2.63 -16.68 -3.62
CA ALA A 24 -3.75 -16.32 -2.79
C ALA A 24 -4.43 -17.64 -2.41
N GLN A 25 -4.17 -18.13 -1.19
CA GLN A 25 -5.01 -19.15 -0.60
C GLN A 25 -6.37 -18.50 -0.45
N TRP A 26 -7.24 -18.78 -1.42
CA TRP A 26 -8.67 -18.78 -1.18
C TRP A 26 -8.85 -19.74 -0.01
N ILE A 27 -9.07 -19.18 1.18
CA ILE A 27 -9.52 -19.95 2.31
C ILE A 27 -10.92 -20.39 1.89
N GLU A 28 -11.03 -21.63 1.43
CA GLU A 28 -12.32 -22.31 1.34
C GLU A 28 -12.86 -22.36 2.77
N LEU A 29 -13.73 -21.39 3.07
CA LEU A 29 -14.53 -21.36 4.28
C LEU A 29 -15.52 -22.52 4.18
N ASN A 30 -15.03 -23.70 4.56
CA ASN A 30 -15.84 -24.79 5.06
C ASN A 30 -16.91 -24.21 5.99
N PRO A 31 -18.16 -24.74 5.94
CA PRO A 31 -19.36 -24.06 6.42
C PRO A 31 -19.12 -23.38 7.76
N THR A 32 -19.37 -22.06 7.79
CA THR A 32 -18.94 -21.15 8.86
C THR A 32 -19.19 -21.80 10.22
N PRO A 33 -18.13 -22.14 10.98
CA PRO A 33 -18.29 -22.91 12.21
C PRO A 33 -19.23 -22.13 13.13
N GLN A 34 -20.34 -22.77 13.51
CA GLN A 34 -21.39 -22.10 14.29
C GLN A 34 -20.74 -21.41 15.50
N PRO A 35 -20.94 -20.10 15.67
CA PRO A 35 -20.24 -19.36 16.72
C PRO A 35 -20.57 -19.99 18.08
N PRO A 36 -19.59 -20.10 19.00
CA PRO A 36 -19.82 -20.73 20.28
C PRO A 36 -21.00 -20.04 20.98
N ALA A 37 -21.92 -20.84 21.52
CA ALA A 37 -23.10 -20.34 22.19
C ALA A 37 -22.69 -19.48 23.41
N LEU A 38 -22.70 -18.17 23.23
CA LEU A 38 -22.55 -17.21 24.31
C LEU A 38 -23.94 -17.03 24.93
N ASP A 39 -24.08 -17.36 26.22
CA ASP A 39 -25.30 -17.11 27.01
C ASP A 39 -25.51 -15.61 27.33
N MET A 40 -25.25 -14.75 26.33
CA MET A 40 -25.35 -13.30 26.40
C MET A 40 -26.23 -12.78 25.26
N PRO A 41 -27.05 -11.73 25.49
CA PRO A 41 -27.91 -11.18 24.46
C PRO A 41 -27.07 -10.58 23.32
N THR A 42 -27.20 -11.16 22.13
CA THR A 42 -26.62 -10.62 20.89
C THR A 42 -27.25 -9.28 20.52
N THR A 43 -26.53 -8.46 19.74
CA THR A 43 -27.08 -7.24 19.13
C THR A 43 -28.39 -7.51 18.38
N THR A 44 -28.46 -8.64 17.66
CA THR A 44 -29.64 -9.13 16.93
C THR A 44 -30.84 -9.30 17.86
N SER A 45 -30.70 -10.06 18.95
CA SER A 45 -31.80 -10.33 19.90
C SER A 45 -32.25 -9.06 20.63
N THR A 46 -31.32 -8.17 20.99
CA THR A 46 -31.63 -6.89 21.62
C THR A 46 -32.40 -5.97 20.68
N THR A 47 -32.00 -5.91 19.40
CA THR A 47 -32.66 -5.10 18.38
C THR A 47 -34.06 -5.62 18.06
N LYS A 48 -34.24 -6.95 17.94
CA LYS A 48 -35.58 -7.56 17.78
C LYS A 48 -36.55 -7.18 18.90
N ALA A 49 -36.11 -7.27 20.16
CA ALA A 49 -36.94 -6.93 21.31
C ALA A 49 -37.36 -5.44 21.32
N ILE A 50 -36.45 -4.54 20.89
CA ILE A 50 -36.75 -3.11 20.75
C ILE A 50 -37.75 -2.85 19.61
N LEU A 51 -37.58 -3.50 18.45
CA LEU A 51 -38.48 -3.34 17.31
C LEU A 51 -39.89 -3.84 17.61
N ALA A 52 -40.03 -5.01 18.25
CA ALA A 52 -41.33 -5.53 18.68
C ALA A 52 -42.05 -4.55 19.62
N GLN A 53 -41.35 -4.03 20.65
CA GLN A 53 -41.91 -3.04 21.56
C GLN A 53 -42.26 -1.70 20.88
N GLU A 54 -41.55 -1.30 19.82
CA GLU A 54 -41.93 -0.14 19.00
C GLU A 54 -43.19 -0.41 18.16
N ILE A 55 -43.32 -1.60 17.56
CA ILE A 55 -44.51 -2.00 16.80
C ILE A 55 -45.76 -1.95 17.69
N ASP A 56 -45.72 -2.54 18.89
CA ASP A 56 -46.85 -2.54 19.83
C ASP A 56 -47.31 -1.12 20.19
N ARG A 57 -46.35 -0.22 20.46
CA ARG A 57 -46.63 1.20 20.75
C ARG A 57 -47.25 1.92 19.55
N LEU A 58 -46.75 1.66 18.35
CA LEU A 58 -47.27 2.28 17.12
C LEU A 58 -48.66 1.74 16.74
N GLN A 59 -48.94 0.45 16.98
CA GLN A 59 -50.30 -0.10 16.80
C GLN A 59 -51.32 0.53 17.75
N LEU A 60 -50.92 0.79 19.01
CA LEU A 60 -51.75 1.56 19.94
C LEU A 60 -51.96 2.99 19.43
N ALA A 61 -50.90 3.69 19.02
CA ALA A 61 -50.99 5.05 18.47
C ALA A 61 -51.88 5.15 17.22
N LYS A 62 -51.85 4.14 16.34
CA LYS A 62 -52.67 4.07 15.13
C LYS A 62 -54.16 4.18 15.42
N SER A 63 -54.63 3.62 16.53
CA SER A 63 -56.05 3.68 16.97
C SER A 63 -56.56 5.10 17.28
N ALA A 64 -55.64 6.05 17.53
CA ALA A 64 -55.95 7.45 17.79
C ALA A 64 -55.58 8.39 16.63
N ALA A 65 -54.90 7.90 15.60
CA ALA A 65 -54.40 8.69 14.47
C ALA A 65 -55.47 8.86 13.37
N THR A 66 -55.65 10.09 12.87
CA THR A 66 -56.66 10.42 11.84
C THR A 66 -56.04 11.15 10.65
N GLY A 67 -56.63 10.96 9.47
CA GLY A 67 -56.10 11.50 8.20
C GLY A 67 -54.64 11.08 7.96
N ASP A 68 -53.84 12.03 7.46
CA ASP A 68 -52.42 11.88 7.12
C ASP A 68 -51.57 11.29 8.27
N GLN A 69 -51.95 11.53 9.53
CA GLN A 69 -51.26 10.93 10.68
C GLN A 69 -51.40 9.41 10.72
N SER A 70 -52.52 8.87 10.26
CA SER A 70 -52.75 7.42 10.19
C SER A 70 -51.82 6.79 9.15
N ILE A 71 -51.68 7.41 7.97
CA ILE A 71 -50.79 6.97 6.88
C ILE A 71 -49.32 6.94 7.35
N ILE A 72 -48.88 7.98 8.06
CA ILE A 72 -47.50 8.06 8.56
C ILE A 72 -47.25 7.04 9.70
N VAL A 73 -48.23 6.79 10.58
CA VAL A 73 -48.10 5.73 11.59
C VAL A 73 -48.12 4.33 10.95
N GLU A 74 -48.86 4.10 9.86
CA GLU A 74 -48.79 2.87 9.08
C GLU A 74 -47.41 2.67 8.44
N ALA A 75 -46.81 3.72 7.85
CA ALA A 75 -45.45 3.69 7.33
C ALA A 75 -44.40 3.40 8.43
N PHE A 76 -44.57 3.99 9.63
CA PHE A 76 -43.72 3.70 10.78
C PHE A 76 -43.80 2.23 11.21
N ILE A 77 -45.00 1.64 11.25
CA ILE A 77 -45.21 0.21 11.56
C ILE A 77 -44.53 -0.65 10.49
N ALA A 78 -44.81 -0.40 9.21
CA ALA A 78 -44.24 -1.15 8.09
C ALA A 78 -42.70 -1.18 8.12
N LEU A 79 -42.06 -0.05 8.41
CA LEU A 79 -40.60 0.04 8.55
C LEU A 79 -40.04 -0.85 9.67
N ARG A 80 -40.69 -0.90 10.85
CA ARG A 80 -40.26 -1.82 11.93
C ARG A 80 -40.56 -3.27 11.59
N THR A 81 -41.71 -3.57 11.00
CA THR A 81 -42.10 -4.93 10.64
C THR A 81 -41.17 -5.52 9.58
N ALA A 82 -40.78 -4.75 8.55
CA ALA A 82 -39.78 -5.16 7.57
C ALA A 82 -38.41 -5.39 8.22
N SER A 83 -37.94 -4.45 9.05
CA SER A 83 -36.68 -4.58 9.80
C SER A 83 -36.68 -5.83 10.71
N LEU A 84 -37.77 -6.09 11.43
CA LEU A 84 -37.92 -7.26 12.30
C LEU A 84 -37.93 -8.57 11.51
N ALA A 85 -38.74 -8.66 10.44
CA ALA A 85 -38.83 -9.85 9.59
C ALA A 85 -37.48 -10.21 8.95
N LEU A 86 -36.72 -9.21 8.48
CA LEU A 86 -35.37 -9.40 7.95
C LEU A 86 -34.39 -9.93 9.01
N LEU A 87 -34.46 -9.45 10.25
CA LEU A 87 -33.67 -9.99 11.37
C LEU A 87 -34.13 -11.40 11.79
N GLU A 88 -35.40 -11.75 11.59
CA GLU A 88 -35.95 -13.08 11.85
C GLU A 88 -35.53 -14.10 10.79
N GLN A 89 -35.63 -13.75 9.50
CA GLN A 89 -35.07 -14.52 8.40
C GLN A 89 -33.56 -14.75 8.56
N ALA A 90 -32.81 -13.72 8.98
CA ALA A 90 -31.39 -13.79 9.29
C ALA A 90 -31.02 -14.73 10.46
N ALA A 91 -31.98 -15.27 11.20
CA ALA A 91 -31.75 -16.25 12.26
C ALA A 91 -32.11 -17.69 11.84
N SER A 92 -32.43 -17.94 10.56
CA SER A 92 -33.07 -19.20 10.11
C SER A 92 -32.42 -19.93 8.92
N VAL A 93 -31.42 -19.33 8.24
CA VAL A 93 -30.80 -19.90 7.02
C VAL A 93 -29.27 -19.72 7.04
N GLU A 94 -28.49 -20.73 6.65
CA GLU A 94 -27.02 -20.70 6.77
C GLU A 94 -26.27 -19.97 5.63
N THR A 95 -26.93 -19.56 4.54
CA THR A 95 -26.28 -18.87 3.40
C THR A 95 -26.66 -17.39 3.24
N ASP A 96 -27.95 -17.08 3.14
CA ASP A 96 -28.40 -15.70 2.82
C ASP A 96 -28.68 -14.83 4.05
N ALA A 97 -28.57 -15.38 5.26
CA ALA A 97 -28.76 -14.65 6.52
C ALA A 97 -27.88 -13.40 6.63
N GLY A 98 -26.70 -13.40 6.00
CA GLY A 98 -25.83 -12.23 5.93
C GLY A 98 -26.56 -10.99 5.39
N LEU A 99 -27.13 -11.07 4.18
CA LEU A 99 -27.77 -9.92 3.53
C LEU A 99 -29.06 -9.50 4.24
N ALA A 100 -29.90 -10.45 4.66
CA ALA A 100 -31.08 -10.17 5.46
C ALA A 100 -30.74 -9.44 6.76
N TRP A 101 -29.63 -9.81 7.44
CA TRP A 101 -29.14 -9.10 8.63
C TRP A 101 -28.65 -7.69 8.32
N VAL A 102 -27.93 -7.45 7.19
CA VAL A 102 -27.50 -6.10 6.79
C VAL A 102 -28.72 -5.19 6.71
N ALA A 103 -29.73 -5.63 5.95
CA ALA A 103 -30.94 -4.87 5.72
C ALA A 103 -31.71 -4.65 7.03
N GLY A 104 -31.98 -5.72 7.79
CA GLY A 104 -32.66 -5.66 9.07
C GLY A 104 -32.03 -4.67 10.05
N MET A 105 -30.71 -4.72 10.24
CA MET A 105 -29.98 -3.82 11.15
C MET A 105 -29.89 -2.37 10.63
N ARG A 106 -29.60 -2.14 9.34
CA ARG A 106 -29.55 -0.78 8.78
C ARG A 106 -30.90 -0.08 8.84
N LEU A 107 -31.99 -0.81 8.63
CA LEU A 107 -33.35 -0.29 8.76
C LEU A 107 -33.71 0.00 10.20
N ALA A 108 -33.28 -0.85 11.14
CA ALA A 108 -33.41 -0.55 12.56
C ALA A 108 -32.68 0.75 12.89
N GLU A 109 -31.39 0.90 12.55
CA GLU A 109 -30.61 2.09 12.89
C GLU A 109 -31.13 3.36 12.20
N GLY A 110 -31.44 3.28 10.90
CA GLY A 110 -31.94 4.40 10.09
C GLY A 110 -33.35 4.88 10.45
N ARG A 111 -34.17 4.08 11.15
CA ARG A 111 -35.59 4.38 11.41
C ARG A 111 -35.84 5.78 11.96
N ARG A 112 -35.00 6.25 12.90
CA ARG A 112 -35.17 7.57 13.56
C ARG A 112 -34.94 8.77 12.64
N THR A 113 -34.24 8.58 11.53
CA THR A 113 -34.08 9.62 10.50
C THR A 113 -35.29 9.65 9.59
N VAL A 114 -35.78 8.47 9.16
CA VAL A 114 -37.03 8.33 8.40
C VAL A 114 -38.23 8.85 9.20
N ASP A 115 -38.29 8.54 10.50
CA ASP A 115 -39.33 9.04 11.42
C ASP A 115 -39.41 10.57 11.37
N ARG A 116 -38.25 11.25 11.49
CA ARG A 116 -38.16 12.72 11.47
C ARG A 116 -38.54 13.29 10.11
N ALA A 117 -38.01 12.72 9.03
CA ALA A 117 -38.29 13.16 7.67
C ALA A 117 -39.80 13.08 7.38
N LEU A 118 -40.43 11.93 7.62
CA LEU A 118 -41.87 11.76 7.44
C LEU A 118 -42.70 12.62 8.40
N GLN A 119 -42.27 12.80 9.65
CA GLN A 119 -42.98 13.67 10.59
C GLN A 119 -42.95 15.15 10.18
N SER A 120 -41.89 15.61 9.50
CA SER A 120 -41.85 16.97 8.90
C SER A 120 -42.88 17.19 7.79
N LEU A 121 -43.40 16.12 7.15
CA LEU A 121 -44.49 16.23 6.17
C LEU A 121 -45.80 16.71 6.82
N LEU A 122 -46.03 16.41 8.10
CA LEU A 122 -47.20 16.90 8.85
C LEU A 122 -47.12 18.41 9.14
N GLU A 123 -45.92 18.97 9.21
CA GLU A 123 -45.66 20.40 9.50
C GLU A 123 -45.80 21.29 8.25
N ARG A 124 -45.65 20.72 7.05
CA ARG A 124 -45.90 21.39 5.76
C ARG A 124 -47.40 21.66 5.54
N PRO A 125 -47.81 22.69 4.79
CA PRO A 125 -49.23 22.92 4.45
C PRO A 125 -49.90 21.71 3.77
N ALA A 126 -51.19 21.48 4.02
CA ALA A 126 -51.97 20.41 3.36
C ALA A 126 -52.09 20.57 1.82
N ASP A 127 -51.82 21.77 1.32
CA ASP A 127 -51.81 22.11 -0.11
C ASP A 127 -50.41 22.06 -0.75
N ASP A 128 -49.37 21.68 0.01
CA ASP A 128 -48.04 21.43 -0.55
C ASP A 128 -48.07 20.21 -1.49
N PRO A 129 -47.76 20.35 -2.79
CA PRO A 129 -47.75 19.23 -3.73
C PRO A 129 -46.73 18.14 -3.36
N LEU A 130 -45.64 18.48 -2.65
CA LEU A 130 -44.66 17.51 -2.16
C LEU A 130 -45.23 16.68 -0.99
N ARG A 131 -45.99 17.30 -0.08
CA ARG A 131 -46.70 16.59 1.00
C ARG A 131 -47.69 15.58 0.41
N ARG A 132 -48.50 16.02 -0.56
CA ARG A 132 -49.48 15.14 -1.24
C ARG A 132 -48.79 14.01 -1.99
N SER A 133 -47.81 14.31 -2.84
CA SER A 133 -47.07 13.29 -3.62
C SER A 133 -46.35 12.26 -2.74
N ALA A 134 -45.86 12.64 -1.56
CA ALA A 134 -45.27 11.71 -0.60
C ALA A 134 -46.33 10.83 0.10
N LEU A 135 -47.46 11.42 0.51
CA LEU A 135 -48.55 10.69 1.15
C LEU A 135 -49.28 9.73 0.19
N ASP A 136 -49.49 10.12 -1.07
CA ASP A 136 -50.13 9.28 -2.10
C ASP A 136 -49.31 8.00 -2.37
N GLY A 137 -47.97 8.12 -2.34
CA GLY A 137 -47.06 6.97 -2.39
C GLY A 137 -47.18 6.09 -1.15
N LEU A 138 -47.07 6.68 0.05
CA LEU A 138 -47.18 5.95 1.34
C LEU A 138 -48.55 5.30 1.56
N ALA A 139 -49.61 5.80 0.94
CA ALA A 139 -50.96 5.24 0.99
C ALA A 139 -51.15 3.98 0.10
N SER A 140 -50.18 3.66 -0.76
CA SER A 140 -50.21 2.52 -1.68
C SER A 140 -49.07 1.51 -1.44
N PRO A 141 -48.82 1.04 -0.20
CA PRO A 141 -47.77 0.06 0.04
C PRO A 141 -48.12 -1.28 -0.62
N PRO A 142 -47.15 -2.01 -1.22
CA PRO A 142 -47.41 -3.34 -1.73
C PRO A 142 -47.81 -4.27 -0.59
N PRO A 143 -48.79 -5.18 -0.79
CA PRO A 143 -49.16 -6.15 0.24
C PRO A 143 -48.00 -7.12 0.46
N PRO A 144 -47.51 -7.32 1.70
CA PRO A 144 -46.40 -8.23 1.95
C PRO A 144 -46.82 -9.66 1.58
N SER A 145 -45.99 -10.33 0.77
CA SER A 145 -46.20 -11.73 0.44
C SER A 145 -45.98 -12.61 1.69
N ARG A 146 -46.46 -13.85 1.61
CA ARG A 146 -46.34 -14.84 2.70
C ARG A 146 -45.21 -15.85 2.48
N HIS A 147 -44.35 -15.62 1.49
CA HIS A 147 -43.23 -16.50 1.16
C HIS A 147 -41.92 -15.90 1.71
N PRO A 148 -41.09 -16.71 2.41
CA PRO A 148 -39.83 -16.22 2.98
C PRO A 148 -38.85 -15.76 1.89
N ASP A 149 -38.85 -16.43 0.74
CA ASP A 149 -37.91 -16.19 -0.35
C ASP A 149 -38.13 -14.81 -1.03
N SER A 150 -39.36 -14.27 -0.97
CA SER A 150 -39.73 -12.96 -1.51
C SER A 150 -39.79 -11.84 -0.44
N ALA A 151 -39.59 -12.16 0.83
CA ALA A 151 -39.65 -11.18 1.92
C ALA A 151 -38.63 -10.04 1.78
N LEU A 152 -37.49 -10.29 1.11
CA LEU A 152 -36.45 -9.29 0.86
C LEU A 152 -36.82 -8.34 -0.29
N ASP A 153 -37.51 -8.82 -1.32
CA ASP A 153 -38.04 -8.01 -2.43
C ASP A 153 -39.27 -7.19 -2.00
N ASP A 154 -40.17 -7.79 -1.21
CA ASP A 154 -41.32 -7.09 -0.61
C ASP A 154 -40.83 -5.96 0.30
N ALA A 155 -39.84 -6.25 1.17
CA ALA A 155 -39.21 -5.24 2.00
C ALA A 155 -38.58 -4.16 1.12
N SER A 156 -37.74 -4.52 0.14
CA SER A 156 -37.11 -3.55 -0.78
C SER A 156 -38.13 -2.62 -1.45
N THR A 157 -39.25 -3.15 -1.92
CA THR A 157 -40.31 -2.39 -2.61
C THR A 157 -41.06 -1.45 -1.64
N ALA A 158 -41.46 -1.95 -0.47
CA ALA A 158 -42.08 -1.12 0.57
C ALA A 158 -41.13 -0.03 1.09
N LEU A 159 -39.82 -0.33 1.15
CA LEU A 159 -38.78 0.59 1.59
C LEU A 159 -38.47 1.67 0.56
N SER A 160 -38.46 1.39 -0.74
CA SER A 160 -38.30 2.45 -1.77
C SER A 160 -39.35 3.54 -1.55
N THR A 161 -40.62 3.15 -1.47
CA THR A 161 -41.75 4.08 -1.24
C THR A 161 -41.54 4.96 0.01
N ILE A 162 -40.99 4.39 1.09
CA ILE A 162 -40.69 5.11 2.34
C ILE A 162 -39.45 6.01 2.21
N ILE A 163 -38.41 5.57 1.49
CA ILE A 163 -37.18 6.33 1.19
C ILE A 163 -37.49 7.52 0.29
N ASP A 164 -38.24 7.30 -0.79
CA ASP A 164 -38.61 8.31 -1.78
C ASP A 164 -39.45 9.42 -1.11
N ALA A 165 -40.41 9.04 -0.25
CA ALA A 165 -41.17 9.99 0.57
C ALA A 165 -40.28 10.79 1.55
N ALA A 166 -39.27 10.16 2.16
CA ALA A 166 -38.33 10.84 3.07
C ALA A 166 -37.36 11.79 2.34
N VAL A 167 -36.87 11.41 1.15
CA VAL A 167 -36.02 12.26 0.30
C VAL A 167 -36.80 13.48 -0.21
N LEU A 168 -38.08 13.31 -0.60
CA LEU A 168 -38.99 14.42 -0.93
C LEU A 168 -39.29 15.33 0.28
N ALA A 169 -39.23 14.80 1.51
CA ALA A 169 -39.47 15.55 2.73
C ALA A 169 -38.27 16.45 3.14
N GLU A 170 -37.04 15.93 3.15
CA GLU A 170 -35.85 16.68 3.55
C GLU A 170 -35.12 17.38 2.39
N GLY A 171 -35.40 17.03 1.13
CA GLY A 171 -34.82 17.67 -0.06
C GLY A 171 -33.33 17.38 -0.29
N GLN A 172 -32.80 16.36 0.39
CA GLN A 172 -31.41 15.89 0.27
C GLN A 172 -31.41 14.35 0.16
N SER A 173 -30.34 13.79 -0.40
CA SER A 173 -30.12 12.34 -0.33
C SER A 173 -29.96 11.91 1.13
N LEU A 174 -30.60 10.79 1.50
CA LEU A 174 -30.24 10.09 2.73
C LEU A 174 -28.74 9.73 2.71
N ALA A 175 -28.14 9.65 3.90
CA ALA A 175 -26.68 9.54 4.06
C ALA A 175 -26.06 8.33 3.33
N PRO A 176 -24.80 8.43 2.85
CA PRO A 176 -24.12 7.33 2.17
C PRO A 176 -24.01 6.10 3.10
N GLY A 177 -24.73 5.03 2.75
CA GLY A 177 -24.95 3.87 3.62
C GLY A 177 -26.27 3.15 3.35
N TRP A 178 -27.27 3.85 2.79
CA TRP A 178 -28.42 3.21 2.13
C TRP A 178 -27.98 2.53 0.83
N PRO A 179 -28.59 1.39 0.43
CA PRO A 179 -28.29 0.74 -0.83
C PRO A 179 -28.79 1.59 -2.01
N VAL A 180 -27.88 2.02 -2.88
CA VAL A 180 -28.21 2.73 -4.12
C VAL A 180 -28.23 1.73 -5.28
N VAL A 181 -29.31 1.73 -6.05
CA VAL A 181 -29.44 0.97 -7.30
C VAL A 181 -29.46 1.97 -8.46
N GLY A 182 -28.50 1.86 -9.39
CA GLY A 182 -28.33 2.79 -10.51
C GLY A 182 -27.68 2.07 -11.71
N PRO A 183 -28.17 2.27 -12.97
CA PRO A 183 -27.72 1.42 -14.10
C PRO A 183 -26.31 1.69 -14.65
N ASP A 184 -26.01 2.92 -15.10
CA ASP A 184 -24.88 3.19 -16.01
C ASP A 184 -24.18 4.54 -15.74
N GLY A 185 -22.88 4.66 -16.08
CA GLY A 185 -22.16 5.95 -16.05
C GLY A 185 -20.73 5.94 -16.59
N GLY A 186 -20.30 7.04 -17.24
CA GLY A 186 -18.92 7.26 -17.74
C GLY A 186 -18.72 8.58 -18.52
N PRO A 187 -17.54 9.25 -18.45
CA PRO A 187 -17.25 10.54 -19.12
C PRO A 187 -16.28 10.46 -20.34
N ILE A 188 -16.10 11.57 -21.07
CA ILE A 188 -15.31 11.72 -22.33
C ILE A 188 -14.38 12.96 -22.26
N ALA A 189 -13.27 12.99 -23.02
CA ALA A 189 -12.31 14.12 -23.10
C ALA A 189 -11.60 14.28 -24.48
N SER A 190 -10.99 15.46 -24.73
CA SER A 190 -10.15 15.85 -25.91
C SER A 190 -9.44 17.21 -25.61
N ASP A 191 -8.47 17.78 -26.34
CA ASP A 191 -7.69 17.43 -27.55
C ASP A 191 -6.22 17.97 -27.36
N GLY A 192 -5.39 18.55 -28.27
CA GLY A 192 -5.44 18.83 -29.72
C GLY A 192 -4.32 19.80 -30.20
N GLY A 193 -3.91 19.73 -31.48
CA GLY A 193 -3.07 20.75 -32.15
C GLY A 193 -1.83 20.24 -32.94
N GLY A 194 -1.59 20.78 -34.14
CA GLY A 194 -0.43 20.47 -35.01
C GLY A 194 -0.46 21.26 -36.33
N ALA A 195 0.68 21.75 -36.82
CA ALA A 195 0.85 22.52 -38.06
C ALA A 195 2.31 22.95 -38.31
N GLY A 196 3.07 23.23 -37.24
CA GLY A 196 4.41 23.83 -37.33
C GLY A 196 5.55 22.85 -37.61
N ALA A 197 5.37 21.55 -37.33
CA ALA A 197 6.49 20.60 -37.28
C ALA A 197 6.99 20.17 -38.68
N LEU A 198 6.18 20.37 -39.73
CA LEU A 198 6.54 19.93 -41.08
C LEU A 198 7.71 20.73 -41.68
N THR A 199 7.75 22.04 -41.45
CA THR A 199 8.74 22.96 -42.04
C THR A 199 10.16 22.59 -41.60
N ASP A 200 10.32 22.32 -40.30
CA ASP A 200 11.60 21.94 -39.70
C ASP A 200 12.09 20.58 -40.22
N VAL A 201 11.18 19.65 -40.55
CA VAL A 201 11.56 18.36 -41.13
C VAL A 201 12.00 18.48 -42.59
N LYS A 202 11.37 19.32 -43.43
CA LYS A 202 11.87 19.55 -44.80
C LYS A 202 13.26 20.19 -44.79
N ALA A 203 13.56 21.07 -43.83
CA ALA A 203 14.92 21.56 -43.62
C ALA A 203 15.89 20.44 -43.19
N SER A 204 15.50 19.62 -42.21
CA SER A 204 16.35 18.55 -41.64
C SER A 204 16.64 17.42 -42.64
N LEU A 205 15.68 17.04 -43.49
CA LEU A 205 15.89 16.06 -44.57
C LEU A 205 16.80 16.63 -45.67
N SER A 206 16.80 17.95 -45.87
CA SER A 206 17.59 18.58 -46.93
C SER A 206 19.10 18.53 -46.68
N SER A 207 19.55 18.50 -45.42
CA SER A 207 20.97 18.37 -45.06
C SER A 207 21.50 16.94 -44.99
N ALA A 208 20.63 15.92 -45.01
CA ALA A 208 21.03 14.51 -44.87
C ALA A 208 21.14 13.73 -46.20
N ALA A 209 20.46 14.19 -47.24
CA ALA A 209 20.18 13.36 -48.42
C ALA A 209 21.34 13.13 -49.40
N ASP A 210 22.45 13.85 -49.28
CA ASP A 210 23.60 13.72 -50.20
C ASP A 210 24.49 12.50 -49.91
N ALA A 211 24.17 11.72 -48.86
CA ALA A 211 24.94 10.55 -48.42
C ALA A 211 24.13 9.26 -48.18
N ASP A 212 22.80 9.30 -48.11
CA ASP A 212 21.96 8.16 -47.70
C ASP A 212 20.77 7.92 -48.66
N PRO A 213 20.65 6.74 -49.30
CA PRO A 213 19.50 6.42 -50.15
C PRO A 213 18.16 6.36 -49.40
N LEU A 214 18.14 6.14 -48.09
CA LEU A 214 16.90 6.23 -47.30
C LEU A 214 16.43 7.69 -47.17
N ALA A 215 17.36 8.63 -46.98
CA ALA A 215 17.04 10.07 -46.96
C ALA A 215 16.52 10.55 -48.34
N ALA A 216 17.00 9.97 -49.44
CA ALA A 216 16.43 10.19 -50.77
C ALA A 216 14.99 9.66 -50.89
N ALA A 217 14.71 8.41 -50.49
CA ALA A 217 13.36 7.86 -50.50
C ALA A 217 12.39 8.59 -49.55
N MET A 218 12.89 9.10 -48.42
CA MET A 218 12.13 9.94 -47.50
C MET A 218 11.85 11.34 -48.05
N ARG A 219 12.75 11.91 -48.86
CA ARG A 219 12.52 13.15 -49.62
C ARG A 219 11.46 12.94 -50.70
N GLU A 220 11.57 11.88 -51.50
CA GLU A 220 10.58 11.49 -52.52
C GLU A 220 9.18 11.38 -51.91
N PHE A 221 9.05 10.63 -50.80
CA PHE A 221 7.80 10.54 -50.03
C PHE A 221 7.34 11.88 -49.43
N ALA A 222 8.25 12.79 -49.05
CA ALA A 222 7.91 14.11 -48.50
C ALA A 222 7.53 15.15 -49.55
N ASP A 223 7.93 14.96 -50.81
CA ASP A 223 7.63 15.85 -51.93
C ASP A 223 6.40 15.38 -52.73
N ASP A 224 6.07 14.09 -52.72
CA ASP A 224 4.78 13.53 -53.18
C ASP A 224 3.57 13.98 -52.34
N ILE A 225 3.81 14.49 -51.12
CA ILE A 225 2.73 14.97 -50.24
C ILE A 225 2.46 16.45 -50.50
N ASP A 226 1.40 16.71 -51.26
CA ASP A 226 0.82 18.04 -51.44
C ASP A 226 0.54 18.74 -50.08
N PRO A 227 1.00 20.00 -49.88
CA PRO A 227 0.78 20.75 -48.65
C PRO A 227 -0.70 21.00 -48.32
N ALA A 228 -1.61 21.04 -49.30
CA ALA A 228 -3.05 21.14 -49.01
C ALA A 228 -3.61 19.85 -48.39
N THR A 229 -3.04 18.69 -48.73
CA THR A 229 -3.40 17.38 -48.15
C THR A 229 -2.91 17.22 -46.70
N LEU A 230 -1.82 17.89 -46.32
CA LEU A 230 -1.26 17.88 -44.96
C LEU A 230 -2.16 18.56 -43.92
N ALA A 231 -2.74 19.71 -44.27
CA ALA A 231 -3.65 20.47 -43.41
C ALA A 231 -4.91 19.68 -42.96
N VAL A 232 -5.21 18.57 -43.64
CA VAL A 232 -6.38 17.70 -43.39
C VAL A 232 -6.00 16.39 -42.68
N LYS A 233 -4.70 16.07 -42.53
CA LYS A 233 -4.24 14.77 -41.99
C LYS A 233 -3.07 14.90 -40.99
N PRO A 234 -3.34 15.13 -39.68
CA PRO A 234 -2.35 15.04 -38.59
C PRO A 234 -1.78 13.62 -38.35
N THR A 235 -2.11 12.66 -39.22
CA THR A 235 -1.42 11.37 -39.37
C THR A 235 -0.09 11.50 -40.10
N ILE A 236 0.03 12.43 -41.07
CA ILE A 236 1.16 12.50 -42.00
C ILE A 236 2.31 13.30 -41.37
N GLU A 237 2.04 14.51 -40.85
CA GLU A 237 2.99 15.29 -40.04
C GLU A 237 3.59 14.43 -38.91
N SER A 238 2.74 13.63 -38.24
CA SER A 238 3.11 12.71 -37.16
C SER A 238 3.93 11.49 -37.60
N ARG A 239 4.01 11.15 -38.89
CA ARG A 239 4.90 10.12 -39.45
C ARG A 239 6.23 10.73 -39.89
N VAL A 240 6.16 11.91 -40.51
CA VAL A 240 7.32 12.66 -41.02
C VAL A 240 8.22 13.13 -39.87
N GLY A 241 7.63 13.69 -38.79
CA GLY A 241 8.37 14.01 -37.56
C GLY A 241 8.96 12.78 -36.85
N ALA A 242 8.26 11.65 -36.86
CA ALA A 242 8.76 10.40 -36.28
C ALA A 242 10.04 9.92 -36.97
N ALA A 243 10.05 9.91 -38.30
CA ALA A 243 11.21 9.45 -39.07
C ALA A 243 12.40 10.42 -38.94
N ALA A 244 12.14 11.72 -38.92
CA ALA A 244 13.19 12.73 -38.67
C ALA A 244 13.86 12.53 -37.30
N ALA A 245 13.08 12.28 -36.24
CA ALA A 245 13.62 11.98 -34.91
C ALA A 245 14.46 10.68 -34.90
N VAL A 246 14.00 9.63 -35.60
CA VAL A 246 14.72 8.36 -35.72
C VAL A 246 16.03 8.49 -36.51
N LEU A 247 16.06 9.31 -37.57
CA LEU A 247 17.27 9.55 -38.38
C LEU A 247 18.28 10.45 -37.67
N ALA A 248 17.83 11.53 -37.01
CA ALA A 248 18.70 12.38 -36.19
C ALA A 248 19.36 11.59 -35.05
N LEU A 249 18.62 10.66 -34.44
CA LEU A 249 19.12 9.68 -33.49
C LEU A 249 20.17 8.74 -34.11
N ALA A 250 19.90 8.17 -35.28
CA ALA A 250 20.81 7.26 -35.99
C ALA A 250 22.16 7.91 -36.31
N GLU A 251 22.16 9.18 -36.71
CA GLU A 251 23.39 9.94 -36.95
C GLU A 251 24.11 10.30 -35.65
N GLN A 252 23.38 10.73 -34.62
CA GLN A 252 24.00 11.09 -33.35
C GLN A 252 24.68 9.88 -32.68
N VAL A 253 24.10 8.68 -32.78
CA VAL A 253 24.72 7.40 -32.37
C VAL A 253 26.03 7.16 -33.12
N ARG A 254 26.06 7.42 -34.43
CA ARG A 254 27.27 7.28 -35.27
C ARG A 254 28.41 8.23 -34.86
N THR A 255 28.09 9.33 -34.18
CA THR A 255 29.06 10.31 -33.64
C THR A 255 29.50 10.05 -32.18
N MET A 256 28.99 9.01 -31.51
CA MET A 256 29.38 8.69 -30.13
C MET A 256 30.63 7.79 -30.11
N ASP A 257 31.77 8.41 -29.77
CA ASP A 257 33.11 7.83 -29.73
C ASP A 257 33.34 6.78 -28.62
N TRP A 258 32.44 6.71 -27.64
CA TRP A 258 32.49 5.78 -26.50
C TRP A 258 31.60 4.54 -26.65
N LEU A 259 30.66 4.53 -27.60
CA LEU A 259 29.85 3.34 -27.88
C LEU A 259 30.74 2.28 -28.56
N ASP A 260 30.53 1.00 -28.24
CA ASP A 260 31.14 -0.05 -29.05
C ASP A 260 30.67 0.12 -30.50
N ARG A 261 31.62 0.03 -31.44
CA ARG A 261 31.35 0.29 -32.85
C ARG A 261 30.23 -0.61 -33.42
N ARG A 262 30.14 -1.86 -32.98
CA ARG A 262 29.09 -2.79 -33.41
C ARG A 262 27.73 -2.41 -32.83
N PHE A 263 27.70 -1.95 -31.58
CA PHE A 263 26.47 -1.46 -30.97
C PHE A 263 26.00 -0.16 -31.65
N ALA A 264 26.91 0.76 -31.94
CA ALA A 264 26.60 1.98 -32.69
C ALA A 264 26.08 1.65 -34.11
N GLU A 265 26.76 0.74 -34.83
CA GLU A 265 26.31 0.24 -36.14
C GLU A 265 24.96 -0.50 -36.01
N ALA A 266 24.71 -1.28 -34.96
CA ALA A 266 23.45 -2.00 -34.73
C ALA A 266 22.26 -1.07 -34.44
N VAL A 267 22.43 -0.10 -33.52
CA VAL A 267 21.39 0.90 -33.22
C VAL A 267 21.14 1.80 -34.42
N HIS A 268 22.18 2.20 -35.16
CA HIS A 268 22.05 2.95 -36.42
C HIS A 268 21.25 2.16 -37.46
N ASN A 269 21.62 0.89 -37.72
CA ASN A 269 20.89 0.00 -38.65
C ASN A 269 19.43 -0.21 -38.21
N GLN A 270 19.17 -0.32 -36.91
CA GLN A 270 17.82 -0.50 -36.39
C GLN A 270 16.97 0.77 -36.49
N CYS A 271 17.54 1.94 -36.20
CA CYS A 271 16.87 3.23 -36.43
C CYS A 271 16.55 3.40 -37.92
N THR A 272 17.52 3.13 -38.80
CA THR A 272 17.33 3.11 -40.27
C THR A 272 16.20 2.17 -40.69
N SER A 273 16.13 0.97 -40.10
CA SER A 273 15.04 0.01 -40.35
C SER A 273 13.66 0.49 -39.84
N ILE A 274 13.61 1.18 -38.69
CA ILE A 274 12.36 1.76 -38.16
C ILE A 274 11.91 2.94 -39.03
N ALA A 275 12.83 3.80 -39.47
CA ALA A 275 12.58 4.90 -40.38
C ALA A 275 12.03 4.40 -41.74
N ALA A 276 12.61 3.34 -42.31
CA ALA A 276 12.11 2.70 -43.52
C ALA A 276 10.72 2.06 -43.35
N ALA A 277 10.39 1.54 -42.15
CA ALA A 277 9.08 0.94 -41.87
C ALA A 277 7.97 1.98 -41.61
N LEU A 278 8.32 3.15 -41.05
CA LEU A 278 7.36 4.17 -40.59
C LEU A 278 6.26 4.56 -41.60
N PRO A 279 6.54 4.77 -42.91
CA PRO A 279 5.51 5.11 -43.91
C PRO A 279 4.32 4.13 -43.96
N ALA A 280 4.57 2.84 -43.72
CA ALA A 280 3.55 1.79 -43.74
C ALA A 280 2.77 1.65 -42.42
N THR A 281 3.22 2.26 -41.32
CA THR A 281 2.63 2.07 -39.98
C THR A 281 1.47 3.04 -39.68
N THR A 282 0.59 2.69 -38.73
CA THR A 282 -0.56 3.54 -38.38
C THR A 282 -0.11 4.88 -37.76
N ALA A 283 -0.98 5.90 -37.78
CA ALA A 283 -0.74 7.19 -37.14
C ALA A 283 -0.27 7.06 -35.68
N ARG A 284 -0.93 6.18 -34.92
CA ARG A 284 -0.63 5.91 -33.50
C ARG A 284 0.71 5.20 -33.34
N THR A 285 1.01 4.23 -34.21
CA THR A 285 2.30 3.52 -34.23
C THR A 285 3.45 4.49 -34.48
N ALA A 286 3.32 5.37 -35.48
CA ALA A 286 4.33 6.36 -35.81
C ALA A 286 4.52 7.41 -34.70
N ARG A 287 3.41 7.91 -34.12
CA ARG A 287 3.45 8.87 -33.01
C ARG A 287 4.14 8.30 -31.76
N ASN A 288 3.91 7.02 -31.46
CA ASN A 288 4.66 6.30 -30.43
C ASN A 288 6.16 6.24 -30.77
N HIS A 289 6.53 5.75 -31.96
CA HIS A 289 7.93 5.66 -32.38
C HIS A 289 8.67 7.02 -32.38
N SER A 290 7.97 8.14 -32.62
CA SER A 290 8.53 9.49 -32.48
C SER A 290 8.91 9.83 -31.03
N ALA A 291 8.06 9.44 -30.07
CA ALA A 291 8.29 9.63 -28.64
C ALA A 291 9.39 8.69 -28.14
N ASP A 292 9.40 7.44 -28.62
CA ASP A 292 10.46 6.46 -28.34
C ASP A 292 11.82 6.95 -28.87
N ALA A 293 11.90 7.46 -30.10
CA ALA A 293 13.16 7.96 -30.68
C ALA A 293 13.69 9.21 -29.95
N SER A 294 12.82 10.17 -29.65
CA SER A 294 13.18 11.36 -28.86
C SER A 294 13.65 10.96 -27.46
N SER A 295 12.98 10.00 -26.83
CA SER A 295 13.36 9.47 -25.52
C SER A 295 14.71 8.74 -25.58
N LEU A 296 14.96 7.86 -26.56
CA LEU A 296 16.28 7.23 -26.69
C LEU A 296 17.39 8.27 -26.91
N THR A 297 17.11 9.33 -27.69
CA THR A 297 18.05 10.42 -27.91
C THR A 297 18.40 11.11 -26.60
N ALA A 298 17.42 11.35 -25.72
CA ALA A 298 17.65 11.87 -24.38
C ALA A 298 18.44 10.89 -23.49
N LEU A 299 18.10 9.60 -23.52
CA LEU A 299 18.82 8.54 -22.79
C LEU A 299 20.31 8.53 -23.16
N LEU A 300 20.62 8.45 -24.46
CA LEU A 300 21.99 8.32 -24.95
C LEU A 300 22.80 9.60 -24.71
N ARG A 301 22.20 10.80 -24.87
CA ARG A 301 22.84 12.08 -24.48
C ARG A 301 23.17 12.12 -22.99
N ALA A 302 22.35 11.51 -22.14
CA ALA A 302 22.57 11.53 -20.70
C ALA A 302 23.52 10.42 -20.22
N LEU A 303 23.51 9.24 -20.84
CA LEU A 303 24.55 8.21 -20.67
C LEU A 303 25.93 8.76 -21.08
N ASP A 304 26.00 9.43 -22.24
CA ASP A 304 27.18 10.17 -22.70
C ASP A 304 27.66 11.21 -21.68
N ALA A 305 26.75 12.06 -21.20
CA ALA A 305 27.04 13.08 -20.20
C ALA A 305 27.45 12.51 -18.83
N VAL A 306 27.02 11.28 -18.49
CA VAL A 306 27.42 10.55 -17.29
C VAL A 306 28.80 9.90 -17.45
N GLN A 307 29.09 9.33 -18.62
CA GLN A 307 30.36 8.65 -18.89
C GLN A 307 31.50 9.64 -19.11
N ARG A 308 31.22 10.80 -19.72
CA ARG A 308 32.19 11.91 -19.88
C ARG A 308 32.46 12.67 -18.59
N ASP A 309 31.52 12.69 -17.63
CA ASP A 309 31.78 13.18 -16.26
C ASP A 309 31.17 12.25 -15.18
N PRO A 310 31.90 11.20 -14.77
CA PRO A 310 31.51 10.31 -13.68
C PRO A 310 31.53 10.98 -12.29
N ARG A 311 31.86 12.28 -12.19
CA ARG A 311 31.81 13.07 -10.95
C ARG A 311 30.58 13.98 -10.91
N ARG A 312 29.77 14.03 -11.98
CA ARG A 312 28.59 14.89 -12.08
C ARG A 312 27.47 14.40 -11.16
N GLN A 313 27.33 15.07 -10.00
CA GLN A 313 26.32 14.77 -8.96
C GLN A 313 24.89 15.24 -9.33
N GLY A 314 24.58 15.37 -10.63
CA GLY A 314 23.24 15.76 -11.09
C GLY A 314 22.27 14.57 -11.06
N PRO A 315 20.96 14.80 -10.81
CA PRO A 315 19.95 13.75 -10.83
C PRO A 315 19.76 13.18 -12.24
N LEU A 316 19.59 11.87 -12.34
CA LEU A 316 19.41 11.17 -13.63
C LEU A 316 17.93 10.99 -14.00
N THR A 317 17.03 11.82 -13.46
CA THR A 317 15.58 11.76 -13.73
C THR A 317 15.24 11.78 -15.23
N PRO A 318 15.84 12.64 -16.08
CA PRO A 318 15.59 12.61 -17.53
C PRO A 318 16.03 11.32 -18.22
N VAL A 319 16.93 10.55 -17.59
CA VAL A 319 17.44 9.26 -18.08
C VAL A 319 16.48 8.13 -17.68
N LEU A 320 15.89 8.23 -16.49
CA LEU A 320 14.83 7.32 -16.03
C LEU A 320 13.53 7.52 -16.81
N GLU A 321 13.14 8.77 -17.08
CA GLU A 321 11.98 9.12 -17.92
C GLU A 321 12.14 8.59 -19.36
N ALA A 322 13.37 8.50 -19.85
CA ALA A 322 13.71 8.02 -21.19
C ALA A 322 13.74 6.48 -21.35
N LEU A 323 13.71 5.71 -20.25
CA LEU A 323 13.71 4.23 -20.26
C LEU A 323 12.63 3.53 -21.11
N PRO A 324 11.41 4.07 -21.34
CA PRO A 324 10.40 3.40 -22.17
C PRO A 324 10.90 3.02 -23.57
N ALA A 325 11.71 3.88 -24.18
CA ALA A 325 12.20 3.74 -25.55
C ALA A 325 13.03 2.47 -25.80
N LEU A 326 13.83 2.03 -24.82
CA LEU A 326 14.69 0.85 -24.96
C LEU A 326 13.90 -0.42 -25.31
N ALA A 327 12.62 -0.49 -24.92
CA ALA A 327 11.74 -1.60 -25.25
C ALA A 327 11.43 -1.72 -26.75
N VAL A 328 11.65 -0.69 -27.56
CA VAL A 328 11.48 -0.74 -29.03
C VAL A 328 12.68 -1.39 -29.72
N LEU A 329 13.89 -1.17 -29.19
CA LEU A 329 15.15 -1.63 -29.78
C LEU A 329 15.46 -3.09 -29.47
N GLY A 330 15.12 -3.57 -28.26
CA GLY A 330 15.40 -4.95 -27.87
C GLY A 330 14.84 -5.97 -28.87
N GLY A 331 15.74 -6.63 -29.61
CA GLY A 331 15.40 -7.60 -30.65
C GLY A 331 14.86 -8.90 -30.07
N GLY A 332 13.56 -8.95 -29.78
CA GLY A 332 12.90 -10.08 -29.14
C GLY A 332 11.40 -9.88 -28.94
N ASP A 333 10.81 -10.73 -28.12
CA ASP A 333 9.40 -10.62 -27.70
C ASP A 333 9.20 -9.52 -26.64
N LEU A 334 7.94 -9.27 -26.28
CA LEU A 334 7.55 -8.25 -25.30
C LEU A 334 8.11 -8.52 -23.89
N ALA A 335 8.23 -9.77 -23.48
CA ALA A 335 8.75 -10.13 -22.16
C ALA A 335 10.26 -9.88 -22.07
N GLN A 336 11.02 -10.23 -23.12
CA GLN A 336 12.46 -9.91 -23.23
C GLN A 336 12.68 -8.39 -23.23
N ARG A 337 11.93 -7.64 -24.03
CA ARG A 337 12.00 -6.15 -24.07
C ARG A 337 11.73 -5.52 -22.70
N LEU A 338 10.72 -6.02 -21.98
CA LEU A 338 10.41 -5.58 -20.63
C LEU A 338 11.47 -6.00 -19.60
N ALA A 339 12.10 -7.17 -19.74
CA ALA A 339 13.19 -7.61 -18.90
C ALA A 339 14.42 -6.69 -19.06
N VAL A 340 14.82 -6.38 -20.29
CA VAL A 340 15.94 -5.48 -20.59
C VAL A 340 15.67 -4.06 -20.06
N ARG A 341 14.48 -3.50 -20.32
CA ARG A 341 14.08 -2.20 -19.76
C ARG A 341 14.14 -2.17 -18.23
N ARG A 342 13.69 -3.23 -17.55
CA ARG A 342 13.78 -3.37 -16.08
C ARG A 342 15.23 -3.48 -15.59
N SER A 343 16.13 -4.10 -16.36
CA SER A 343 17.54 -4.23 -15.98
C SER A 343 18.28 -2.91 -16.12
N VAL A 344 18.18 -2.22 -17.26
CA VAL A 344 18.78 -0.89 -17.45
C VAL A 344 18.17 0.13 -16.48
N GLY A 345 16.86 0.03 -16.21
CA GLY A 345 16.20 0.85 -15.18
C GLY A 345 16.84 0.72 -13.81
N ARG A 346 16.98 -0.51 -13.29
CA ARG A 346 17.66 -0.73 -12.00
C ARG A 346 19.10 -0.23 -11.96
N ILE A 347 19.84 -0.31 -13.06
CA ILE A 347 21.21 0.21 -13.13
C ILE A 347 21.19 1.73 -12.90
N LEU A 348 20.33 2.46 -13.61
CA LEU A 348 20.18 3.92 -13.50
C LEU A 348 19.56 4.38 -12.16
N GLU A 349 18.54 3.68 -11.66
CA GLU A 349 17.92 3.93 -10.36
C GLU A 349 18.98 3.93 -9.25
N ARG A 350 19.86 2.93 -9.26
CA ARG A 350 20.97 2.82 -8.29
C ARG A 350 22.07 3.86 -8.49
N MET A 351 22.33 4.28 -9.74
CA MET A 351 23.30 5.35 -10.02
C MET A 351 22.78 6.69 -9.51
N THR A 352 21.47 6.93 -9.62
CA THR A 352 20.79 8.10 -9.05
C THR A 352 20.91 8.08 -7.53
N ALA A 353 20.47 6.98 -6.90
CA ALA A 353 20.56 6.80 -5.45
C ALA A 353 21.98 6.96 -4.91
N PHE A 354 23.00 6.40 -5.58
CA PHE A 354 24.42 6.57 -5.20
C PHE A 354 24.90 8.03 -5.22
N ARG A 355 24.37 8.86 -6.14
CA ARG A 355 24.74 10.28 -6.29
C ARG A 355 24.02 11.17 -5.30
N GLU A 356 22.80 10.80 -4.92
CA GLU A 356 21.97 11.45 -3.90
C GLU A 356 22.38 11.06 -2.47
N LEU A 357 23.18 10.00 -2.30
CA LEU A 357 23.60 9.47 -1.01
C LEU A 357 24.66 10.36 -0.31
N ASP A 358 24.19 11.30 0.52
CA ASP A 358 25.04 12.14 1.39
C ASP A 358 25.58 11.32 2.59
N VAL A 359 26.53 10.43 2.32
CA VAL A 359 27.18 9.55 3.31
C VAL A 359 28.10 10.36 4.25
N ARG A 360 27.53 11.06 5.23
CA ARG A 360 28.31 11.78 6.26
C ARG A 360 28.79 10.81 7.34
N VAL A 361 30.09 10.77 7.59
CA VAL A 361 30.68 9.92 8.63
C VAL A 361 31.80 10.67 9.35
N SER A 362 31.79 10.61 10.68
CA SER A 362 32.66 11.39 11.58
C SER A 362 34.01 10.73 11.87
N SER A 363 34.06 9.39 11.91
CA SER A 363 35.29 8.63 12.21
C SER A 363 36.18 8.44 10.98
N ARG A 364 37.48 8.68 11.15
CA ARG A 364 38.51 8.54 10.10
C ARG A 364 38.53 7.16 9.45
N ASP A 365 38.42 6.10 10.23
CA ASP A 365 38.51 4.73 9.73
C ASP A 365 37.25 4.35 8.93
N LEU A 366 36.08 4.83 9.37
CA LEU A 366 34.83 4.65 8.61
C LEU A 366 34.82 5.51 7.32
N VAL A 367 35.49 6.67 7.33
CA VAL A 367 35.74 7.46 6.11
C VAL A 367 36.62 6.69 5.12
N MET A 368 37.59 5.90 5.57
CA MET A 368 38.38 5.01 4.69
C MET A 368 37.52 3.90 4.10
N ALA A 369 36.82 3.12 4.93
CA ALA A 369 35.93 2.05 4.45
C ALA A 369 34.85 2.58 3.48
N ARG A 370 34.27 3.75 3.76
CA ARG A 370 33.37 4.47 2.83
C ARG A 370 34.04 4.75 1.49
N VAL A 371 35.27 5.26 1.48
CA VAL A 371 36.01 5.59 0.24
C VAL A 371 36.34 4.31 -0.56
N GLU A 372 36.65 3.21 0.12
CA GLU A 372 36.93 1.92 -0.51
C GLU A 372 35.66 1.32 -1.14
N LEU A 373 34.54 1.33 -0.41
CA LEU A 373 33.22 0.95 -0.93
C LEU A 373 32.73 1.88 -2.07
N GLN A 374 32.99 3.19 -2.00
CA GLN A 374 32.68 4.15 -3.08
C GLN A 374 33.49 3.86 -4.34
N GLN A 375 34.77 3.49 -4.20
CA GLN A 375 35.59 3.04 -5.33
C GLN A 375 35.12 1.70 -5.89
N ALA A 376 34.77 0.74 -5.03
CA ALA A 376 34.22 -0.54 -5.45
C ALA A 376 32.89 -0.35 -6.21
N TYR A 377 31.99 0.49 -5.70
CA TYR A 377 30.74 0.84 -6.36
C TYR A 377 31.00 1.44 -7.75
N ARG A 378 31.88 2.44 -7.88
CA ARG A 378 32.19 3.05 -9.19
C ARG A 378 32.78 2.06 -10.21
N ARG A 379 33.55 1.06 -9.75
CA ARG A 379 34.03 -0.04 -10.61
C ARG A 379 32.90 -1.00 -11.02
N ALA A 380 31.87 -1.17 -10.20
CA ALA A 380 30.67 -1.96 -10.53
C ALA A 380 29.68 -1.17 -11.41
N GLU A 381 29.54 0.14 -11.20
CA GLU A 381 28.78 1.09 -12.03
C GLU A 381 29.32 1.10 -13.47
N ALA A 382 30.64 1.25 -13.65
CA ALA A 382 31.27 1.16 -14.97
C ALA A 382 30.96 -0.18 -15.66
N LYS A 383 31.21 -1.32 -15.00
CA LYS A 383 30.90 -2.65 -15.54
C LYS A 383 29.42 -2.85 -15.85
N ALA A 384 28.51 -2.25 -15.08
CA ALA A 384 27.08 -2.33 -15.33
C ALA A 384 26.68 -1.54 -16.59
N LEU A 385 27.31 -0.39 -16.83
CA LEU A 385 27.18 0.37 -18.08
C LEU A 385 27.80 -0.38 -19.28
N ASP A 386 29.00 -0.94 -19.12
CA ASP A 386 29.66 -1.81 -20.11
C ASP A 386 28.79 -3.03 -20.50
N SER A 387 27.87 -3.44 -19.62
CA SER A 387 26.93 -4.55 -19.84
C SER A 387 25.64 -4.13 -20.57
N VAL A 388 25.36 -2.84 -20.75
CA VAL A 388 24.13 -2.35 -21.41
C VAL A 388 24.06 -2.72 -22.91
N PRO A 389 25.13 -2.63 -23.71
CA PRO A 389 25.12 -3.14 -25.09
C PRO A 389 24.76 -4.62 -25.17
N LEU A 390 25.38 -5.46 -24.33
CA LEU A 390 25.10 -6.90 -24.26
C LEU A 390 23.64 -7.19 -23.90
N LEU A 391 23.07 -6.41 -22.96
CA LEU A 391 21.65 -6.47 -22.59
C LEU A 391 20.69 -6.16 -23.75
N LEU A 392 21.09 -5.33 -24.70
CA LEU A 392 20.26 -4.90 -25.83
C LEU A 392 20.40 -5.81 -27.05
N GLU A 393 21.61 -6.34 -27.30
CA GLU A 393 21.91 -7.18 -28.47
C GLU A 393 21.47 -8.64 -28.31
N SER A 394 21.67 -9.25 -27.14
CA SER A 394 21.59 -10.70 -26.98
C SER A 394 20.22 -11.22 -26.50
N LYS A 395 19.68 -12.19 -27.25
CA LYS A 395 18.44 -12.93 -26.93
C LYS A 395 18.65 -13.86 -25.74
N GLY A 396 18.49 -13.30 -24.55
CA GLY A 396 18.69 -13.99 -23.27
C GLY A 396 19.68 -13.30 -22.33
N ALA A 397 20.23 -12.13 -22.69
CA ALA A 397 21.20 -11.41 -21.86
C ALA A 397 20.73 -11.10 -20.42
N SER A 398 19.42 -10.93 -20.21
CA SER A 398 18.83 -10.77 -18.87
C SER A 398 18.84 -12.04 -18.00
N ILE A 399 19.33 -13.15 -18.54
CA ILE A 399 19.51 -14.47 -17.90
C ILE A 399 21.02 -14.81 -17.82
N ASP A 400 21.89 -14.01 -18.45
CA ASP A 400 23.35 -14.20 -18.41
C ASP A 400 23.85 -14.08 -16.94
N PRO A 401 24.53 -15.11 -16.39
CA PRO A 401 25.09 -15.06 -15.04
C PRO A 401 26.12 -13.94 -14.84
N ALA A 402 26.88 -13.55 -15.87
CA ALA A 402 27.88 -12.49 -15.77
C ALA A 402 27.21 -11.12 -15.60
N VAL A 403 26.24 -10.79 -16.48
CA VAL A 403 25.46 -9.55 -16.38
C VAL A 403 24.68 -9.52 -15.07
N SER A 404 24.07 -10.63 -14.69
CA SER A 404 23.34 -10.78 -13.42
C SER A 404 24.25 -10.55 -12.21
N SER A 405 25.48 -11.08 -12.22
CA SER A 405 26.47 -10.91 -11.15
C SER A 405 26.96 -9.46 -11.04
N VAL A 406 27.22 -8.78 -12.17
CA VAL A 406 27.57 -7.35 -12.19
C VAL A 406 26.44 -6.50 -11.64
N MET A 407 25.20 -6.73 -12.08
CA MET A 407 24.02 -6.06 -11.54
C MET A 407 23.79 -6.36 -10.05
N GLU A 408 24.05 -7.57 -9.57
CA GLU A 408 23.95 -7.89 -8.16
C GLU A 408 25.02 -7.14 -7.36
N SER A 409 26.28 -7.16 -7.82
CA SER A 409 27.41 -6.45 -7.21
C SER A 409 27.16 -4.95 -7.06
N GLN A 410 26.65 -4.29 -8.10
CA GLN A 410 26.30 -2.86 -8.04
C GLN A 410 25.25 -2.56 -6.95
N GLY A 411 24.16 -3.36 -6.88
CA GLY A 411 23.12 -3.18 -5.87
C GLY A 411 23.57 -3.54 -4.46
N ARG A 412 24.42 -4.56 -4.34
CA ARG A 412 25.05 -5.01 -3.09
C ARG A 412 25.90 -3.91 -2.47
N LEU A 413 26.76 -3.29 -3.27
CA LEU A 413 27.67 -2.20 -2.84
C LEU A 413 26.93 -0.91 -2.50
N LEU A 414 25.83 -0.58 -3.18
CA LEU A 414 24.97 0.55 -2.79
C LEU A 414 24.38 0.34 -1.38
N ALA A 415 23.78 -0.83 -1.13
CA ALA A 415 23.20 -1.14 0.17
C ALA A 415 24.26 -1.20 1.30
N ASP A 416 25.52 -1.53 0.98
CA ASP A 416 26.63 -1.48 1.95
C ASP A 416 27.08 -0.04 2.24
N LEU A 417 27.05 0.86 1.25
CA LEU A 417 27.26 2.30 1.46
C LEU A 417 26.13 2.95 2.27
N GLU A 418 24.87 2.56 2.04
CA GLU A 418 23.72 2.99 2.84
C GLU A 418 23.85 2.55 4.31
N ARG A 419 24.37 1.35 4.58
CA ARG A 419 24.68 0.88 5.94
C ARG A 419 25.78 1.71 6.58
N VAL A 420 26.86 2.00 5.85
CA VAL A 420 28.00 2.80 6.35
C VAL A 420 27.61 4.25 6.63
N GLY A 421 26.67 4.84 5.88
CA GLY A 421 26.15 6.18 6.16
C GLY A 421 25.42 6.30 7.48
N ARG A 422 24.60 5.30 7.83
CA ARG A 422 23.82 5.27 9.07
C ARG A 422 24.67 5.06 10.34
N LEU A 423 25.96 4.74 10.21
CA LEU A 423 26.84 4.50 11.36
C LEU A 423 27.04 5.71 12.27
N SER A 424 26.93 6.94 11.77
CA SER A 424 26.95 8.12 12.65
C SER A 424 25.68 8.14 13.50
N GLU A 425 24.51 8.06 12.86
CA GLU A 425 23.20 8.05 13.52
C GLU A 425 23.09 6.93 14.56
N TRP A 426 23.63 5.73 14.24
CA TRP A 426 23.70 4.59 15.15
C TRP A 426 24.63 4.83 16.34
N SER A 427 25.78 5.48 16.11
CA SER A 427 26.70 5.89 17.16
C SER A 427 26.10 6.97 18.06
N ASP A 428 25.37 7.92 17.49
CA ASP A 428 24.73 9.02 18.20
C ASP A 428 23.54 8.50 19.03
N ALA A 429 22.77 7.55 18.49
CA ALA A 429 21.73 6.83 19.23
C ALA A 429 22.29 6.00 20.39
N ILE A 430 23.41 5.29 20.21
CA ILE A 430 24.12 4.61 21.31
C ILE A 430 24.62 5.62 22.35
N GLY A 431 25.14 6.77 21.91
CA GLY A 431 25.57 7.86 22.79
C GLY A 431 24.44 8.44 23.65
N ALA A 432 23.22 8.50 23.13
CA ALA A 432 22.03 8.92 23.88
C ALA A 432 21.59 7.90 24.95
N LEU A 433 22.00 6.63 24.85
CA LEU A 433 21.59 5.55 25.76
C LEU A 433 22.67 5.16 26.77
N SER A 434 23.93 5.06 26.35
CA SER A 434 25.10 4.86 27.21
C SER A 434 26.32 5.53 26.58
N PRO A 435 26.67 6.77 26.98
CA PRO A 435 27.83 7.49 26.44
C PRO A 435 29.15 6.71 26.56
N GLY A 436 29.29 5.88 27.61
CA GLY A 436 30.46 5.03 27.81
C GLY A 436 30.57 3.85 26.82
N ALA A 437 29.47 3.44 26.20
CA ALA A 437 29.45 2.36 25.22
C ALA A 437 29.97 2.80 23.83
N VAL A 438 29.92 4.10 23.51
CA VAL A 438 30.20 4.65 22.18
C VAL A 438 31.57 4.23 21.59
N PRO A 439 32.72 4.33 22.30
CA PRO A 439 34.02 4.02 21.68
C PRO A 439 34.13 2.54 21.30
N SER A 440 33.63 1.66 22.17
CA SER A 440 33.60 0.21 21.93
C SER A 440 32.61 -0.15 20.82
N PHE A 441 31.43 0.49 20.78
CA PHE A 441 30.46 0.32 19.70
C PHE A 441 31.02 0.73 18.33
N GLN A 442 31.68 1.89 18.24
CA GLN A 442 32.35 2.35 17.02
C GLN A 442 33.43 1.36 16.55
N GLU A 443 34.19 0.76 17.47
CA GLU A 443 35.17 -0.29 17.15
C GLU A 443 34.50 -1.57 16.61
N GLN A 444 33.34 -2.00 17.15
CA GLN A 444 32.61 -3.13 16.58
C GLN A 444 32.04 -2.79 15.19
N MET A 445 31.44 -1.60 15.00
CA MET A 445 30.93 -1.17 13.70
C MET A 445 32.04 -1.08 12.65
N ARG A 446 33.23 -0.61 13.03
CA ARG A 446 34.43 -0.60 12.18
C ARG A 446 34.84 -2.02 11.77
N ARG A 447 34.79 -3.00 12.69
CA ARG A 447 35.04 -4.42 12.36
C ARG A 447 33.99 -4.98 11.41
N LEU A 448 32.71 -4.64 11.58
CA LEU A 448 31.66 -5.05 10.65
C LEU A 448 31.90 -4.48 9.25
N CYS A 449 32.33 -3.22 9.14
CA CYS A 449 32.69 -2.60 7.85
C CYS A 449 33.81 -3.38 7.13
N VAL A 450 34.90 -3.71 7.83
CA VAL A 450 36.00 -4.52 7.27
C VAL A 450 35.53 -5.92 6.84
N CYS A 451 34.47 -6.44 7.48
CA CYS A 451 33.86 -7.71 7.08
C CYS A 451 32.92 -7.59 5.87
N LEU A 452 32.56 -6.39 5.39
CA LEU A 452 31.75 -6.22 4.17
C LEU A 452 32.57 -6.50 2.90
N ASP A 453 33.87 -6.21 2.91
CA ASP A 453 34.78 -6.49 1.78
C ASP A 453 35.21 -7.97 1.71
N ASP A 454 35.19 -8.69 2.84
CA ASP A 454 35.46 -10.13 2.90
C ASP A 454 34.21 -10.94 2.46
N HIS A 455 34.26 -11.54 1.27
CA HIS A 455 33.14 -12.32 0.73
C HIS A 455 32.65 -13.44 1.69
N ALA A 456 33.53 -14.06 2.47
CA ALA A 456 33.16 -15.14 3.38
C ALA A 456 32.44 -14.62 4.63
N ARG A 457 32.78 -13.41 5.10
CA ARG A 457 32.27 -12.82 6.36
C ARG A 457 31.19 -11.76 6.16
N ARG A 458 31.02 -11.26 4.92
CA ARG A 458 29.99 -10.29 4.55
C ARG A 458 28.56 -10.72 4.93
N PRO A 459 28.13 -11.99 4.77
CA PRO A 459 26.78 -12.40 5.17
C PRO A 459 26.51 -12.14 6.65
N ASP A 460 27.45 -12.51 7.53
CA ASP A 460 27.35 -12.30 8.98
C ASP A 460 27.38 -10.81 9.34
N ALA A 461 28.23 -10.03 8.66
CA ALA A 461 28.31 -8.58 8.86
C ALA A 461 27.01 -7.87 8.48
N VAL A 462 26.41 -8.21 7.34
CA VAL A 462 25.11 -7.69 6.91
C VAL A 462 24.00 -8.13 7.87
N ALA A 463 24.02 -9.39 8.35
CA ALA A 463 23.06 -9.88 9.32
C ALA A 463 23.17 -9.15 10.68
N ALA A 464 24.39 -8.89 11.16
CA ALA A 464 24.63 -8.13 12.39
C ALA A 464 24.18 -6.66 12.26
N MET A 465 24.50 -5.99 11.15
CA MET A 465 24.04 -4.62 10.90
C MET A 465 22.51 -4.53 10.79
N ALA A 466 21.87 -5.48 10.08
CA ALA A 466 20.41 -5.53 9.98
C ALA A 466 19.73 -5.87 11.32
N ALA A 467 20.35 -6.72 12.14
CA ALA A 467 19.86 -7.01 13.48
C ALA A 467 19.96 -5.79 14.41
N PHE A 468 21.03 -5.00 14.30
CA PHE A 468 21.14 -3.72 15.02
C PHE A 468 20.07 -2.73 14.56
N GLU A 469 19.93 -2.50 13.25
CA GLU A 469 18.93 -1.60 12.67
C GLU A 469 17.51 -1.96 13.11
N MET A 470 17.15 -3.25 13.03
CA MET A 470 15.87 -3.78 13.49
C MET A 470 15.68 -3.56 15.00
N GLN A 471 16.67 -3.88 15.83
CA GLN A 471 16.56 -3.70 17.28
C GLN A 471 16.44 -2.21 17.66
N LEU A 472 17.20 -1.32 17.03
CA LEU A 472 17.10 0.12 17.24
C LEU A 472 15.68 0.63 16.93
N GLY A 473 15.13 0.26 15.75
CA GLY A 473 13.75 0.61 15.38
C GLY A 473 12.65 -0.07 16.20
N LEU A 474 12.96 -1.15 16.92
CA LEU A 474 12.05 -1.79 17.89
C LEU A 474 12.13 -1.14 19.29
N PHE A 475 13.26 -0.54 19.64
CA PHE A 475 13.57 -0.10 21.00
C PHE A 475 13.71 1.41 21.18
N VAL A 476 13.77 2.23 20.12
CA VAL A 476 13.93 3.69 20.20
C VAL A 476 13.12 4.39 19.09
N PRO A 477 11.99 5.05 19.41
CA PRO A 477 11.21 4.97 20.65
C PRO A 477 10.38 3.67 20.74
N ILE A 478 9.79 3.39 21.90
CA ILE A 478 8.81 2.31 22.09
C ILE A 478 7.38 2.90 22.11
N PRO A 479 6.36 2.26 21.50
CA PRO A 479 4.96 2.69 21.64
C PRO A 479 4.52 2.79 23.12
N GLY A 480 3.66 3.75 23.46
CA GLY A 480 3.30 4.08 24.84
C GLY A 480 4.38 4.81 25.66
N GLU A 481 5.66 4.78 25.28
CA GLU A 481 6.76 5.34 26.08
C GLU A 481 6.57 6.83 26.40
N SER A 482 6.15 7.63 25.43
CA SER A 482 5.91 9.07 25.61
C SER A 482 4.81 9.33 26.64
N ALA A 483 3.78 8.48 26.70
CA ALA A 483 2.70 8.59 27.66
C ALA A 483 3.16 8.22 29.08
N VAL A 484 3.98 7.16 29.24
CA VAL A 484 4.57 6.80 30.55
C VAL A 484 5.56 7.87 31.03
N ARG A 485 6.41 8.41 30.16
CA ARG A 485 7.35 9.51 30.51
C ARG A 485 6.61 10.79 30.90
N ALA A 486 5.45 11.06 30.31
CA ALA A 486 4.59 12.18 30.68
C ALA A 486 3.76 11.95 31.96
N GLY A 487 3.74 10.72 32.51
CA GLY A 487 2.88 10.36 33.65
C GLY A 487 1.40 10.16 33.29
N THR A 488 1.08 10.05 31.99
CA THR A 488 -0.28 10.10 31.45
C THR A 488 -0.87 8.73 31.07
N LEU A 489 -0.09 7.65 31.13
CA LEU A 489 -0.60 6.31 30.78
C LEU A 489 -1.28 5.68 32.00
N ALA A 490 -2.60 5.84 32.12
CA ALA A 490 -3.36 5.41 33.29
C ALA A 490 -3.30 3.88 33.50
N SER A 491 -3.25 3.10 32.42
CA SER A 491 -3.06 1.65 32.46
C SER A 491 -1.77 1.21 33.18
N ALA A 492 -0.73 2.05 33.19
CA ALA A 492 0.53 1.79 33.91
C ALA A 492 0.45 2.10 35.42
N GLY A 493 -0.69 2.61 35.90
CA GLY A 493 -0.92 2.95 37.30
C GLY A 493 -0.39 4.32 37.71
N ASP A 494 -0.06 4.47 38.99
CA ASP A 494 0.34 5.76 39.58
C ASP A 494 1.67 6.31 39.05
N ALA A 495 1.91 7.59 39.30
CA ALA A 495 3.10 8.29 38.86
C ALA A 495 4.42 7.84 39.54
N GLU A 496 4.39 6.98 40.56
CA GLU A 496 5.58 6.33 41.10
C GLU A 496 5.94 5.08 40.31
N ARG A 497 4.95 4.23 40.00
CA ARG A 497 5.10 3.06 39.12
C ARG A 497 5.55 3.46 37.72
N GLN A 498 4.96 4.51 37.14
CA GLN A 498 5.38 5.02 35.82
C GLN A 498 6.84 5.50 35.84
N ARG A 499 7.29 6.22 36.88
CA ARG A 499 8.71 6.62 37.04
C ARG A 499 9.65 5.41 37.21
N ALA A 500 9.23 4.39 37.97
CA ALA A 500 10.00 3.17 38.16
C ALA A 500 10.15 2.37 36.84
N LEU A 501 9.08 2.28 36.05
CA LEU A 501 9.08 1.65 34.72
C LEU A 501 10.01 2.38 33.74
N VAL A 502 10.01 3.71 33.74
CA VAL A 502 10.93 4.53 32.92
C VAL A 502 12.39 4.31 33.33
N ALA A 503 12.69 4.33 34.64
CA ALA A 503 14.05 4.10 35.12
C ALA A 503 14.56 2.69 34.78
N GLU A 504 13.69 1.68 34.80
CA GLU A 504 14.02 0.31 34.41
C GLU A 504 14.17 0.16 32.88
N LEU A 505 13.35 0.86 32.07
CA LEU A 505 13.50 0.93 30.61
C LEU A 505 14.86 1.51 30.22
N ASP A 506 15.23 2.66 30.77
CA ASP A 506 16.50 3.33 30.45
C ASP A 506 17.69 2.49 30.92
N ARG A 507 17.58 1.80 32.06
CA ARG A 507 18.59 0.83 32.51
C ARG A 507 18.74 -0.35 31.54
N ARG A 508 17.65 -0.93 31.03
CA ARG A 508 17.72 -2.04 30.05
C ARG A 508 18.26 -1.58 28.70
N ARG A 509 17.97 -0.35 28.27
CA ARG A 509 18.56 0.27 27.08
C ARG A 509 20.06 0.50 27.19
N ALA A 510 20.56 1.00 28.33
CA ALA A 510 21.99 1.14 28.57
C ALA A 510 22.71 -0.22 28.50
N ALA A 511 22.16 -1.24 29.19
CA ALA A 511 22.70 -2.60 29.15
C ALA A 511 22.63 -3.24 27.75
N TRP A 512 21.63 -2.90 26.94
CA TRP A 512 21.51 -3.31 25.54
C TRP A 512 22.56 -2.64 24.64
N ALA A 513 22.80 -1.34 24.81
CA ALA A 513 23.85 -0.60 24.12
C ALA A 513 25.25 -1.15 24.47
N GLU A 514 25.49 -1.49 25.74
CA GLU A 514 26.73 -2.11 26.23
C GLU A 514 26.90 -3.55 25.73
N ALA A 515 25.82 -4.31 25.57
CA ALA A 515 25.84 -5.62 24.91
C ALA A 515 26.27 -5.50 23.44
N TRP A 516 25.76 -4.52 22.69
CA TRP A 516 26.23 -4.26 21.32
C TRP A 516 27.69 -3.79 21.28
N ALA A 517 28.10 -2.90 22.17
CA ALA A 517 29.47 -2.40 22.24
C ALA A 517 30.50 -3.50 22.59
N SER A 518 30.11 -4.50 23.38
CA SER A 518 30.92 -5.69 23.68
C SER A 518 30.86 -6.78 22.59
N GLY A 519 30.01 -6.63 21.57
CA GLY A 519 29.84 -7.60 20.48
C GLY A 519 28.80 -8.70 20.77
N ALA A 520 28.07 -8.60 21.88
CA ALA A 520 27.03 -9.53 22.33
C ALA A 520 25.60 -9.08 21.93
N GLY A 521 25.44 -8.52 20.72
CA GLY A 521 24.19 -7.87 20.26
C GLY A 521 22.92 -8.74 20.16
N SER A 522 23.05 -10.07 20.32
CA SER A 522 21.94 -11.02 20.36
C SER A 522 21.68 -11.60 21.77
N ALA A 523 22.27 -11.01 22.82
CA ALA A 523 22.23 -11.55 24.18
C ALA A 523 20.94 -11.23 24.95
N ALA A 524 20.86 -11.76 26.18
CA ALA A 524 19.71 -11.63 27.09
C ALA A 524 19.22 -10.18 27.31
N ALA A 525 20.09 -9.17 27.16
CA ALA A 525 19.69 -7.76 27.24
C ALA A 525 18.62 -7.39 26.18
N ALA A 526 18.73 -7.91 24.95
CA ALA A 526 17.74 -7.69 23.90
C ALA A 526 16.40 -8.39 24.24
N ASN A 527 16.43 -9.61 24.78
CA ASN A 527 15.22 -10.33 25.21
C ASN A 527 14.52 -9.64 26.39
N SER A 528 15.30 -9.20 27.38
CA SER A 528 14.80 -8.47 28.56
C SER A 528 14.22 -7.10 28.18
N LEU A 529 14.74 -6.46 27.12
CA LEU A 529 14.19 -5.22 26.56
C LEU A 529 12.97 -5.46 25.64
N LEU A 530 12.93 -6.57 24.88
CA LEU A 530 11.73 -7.02 24.15
C LEU A 530 10.55 -7.26 25.09
N LEU A 531 10.80 -7.77 26.31
CA LEU A 531 9.75 -7.99 27.30
C LEU A 531 9.15 -6.67 27.82
N LEU A 532 9.97 -5.65 28.13
CA LEU A 532 9.45 -4.30 28.40
C LEU A 532 8.73 -3.69 27.20
N ARG A 533 9.20 -3.96 25.97
CA ARG A 533 8.54 -3.50 24.75
C ARG A 533 7.15 -4.13 24.60
N ARG A 534 6.99 -5.43 24.89
CA ARG A 534 5.68 -6.11 24.92
C ARG A 534 4.76 -5.44 25.95
N LEU A 535 5.23 -5.24 27.19
CA LEU A 535 4.48 -4.55 28.24
C LEU A 535 4.03 -3.15 27.80
N LEU A 536 4.93 -2.30 27.30
CA LEU A 536 4.57 -0.93 26.91
C LEU A 536 3.57 -0.89 25.75
N VAL A 537 3.73 -1.75 24.74
CA VAL A 537 2.75 -1.90 23.64
C VAL A 537 1.39 -2.36 24.16
N VAL A 538 1.36 -3.30 25.13
CA VAL A 538 0.14 -3.76 25.79
C VAL A 538 -0.55 -2.62 26.56
N LEU A 539 0.19 -1.84 27.35
CA LEU A 539 -0.35 -0.74 28.14
C LEU A 539 -0.90 0.40 27.24
N ASP A 540 -0.25 0.67 26.11
CA ASP A 540 -0.68 1.62 25.06
C ASP A 540 -1.97 1.14 24.36
N ASP A 541 -2.01 -0.14 23.96
CA ASP A 541 -3.22 -0.79 23.43
C ASP A 541 -4.38 -0.82 24.45
N MET A 542 -4.10 -0.93 25.75
CA MET A 542 -5.12 -0.87 26.82
C MET A 542 -5.71 0.52 26.96
N GLU A 543 -4.88 1.56 26.98
CA GLU A 543 -5.33 2.96 27.06
C GLU A 543 -6.21 3.32 25.85
N ALA A 544 -5.82 2.85 24.66
CA ALA A 544 -6.62 2.98 23.44
C ALA A 544 -7.98 2.27 23.54
N CYS A 545 -8.10 1.19 24.32
CA CYS A 545 -9.36 0.48 24.58
C CYS A 545 -10.13 0.98 25.82
N ALA A 546 -9.61 1.96 26.57
CA ALA A 546 -10.10 2.30 27.91
C ALA A 546 -11.46 3.02 27.98
N ASP A 547 -12.00 3.49 26.84
CA ASP A 547 -13.42 3.90 26.71
C ASP A 547 -14.23 2.91 25.84
N PRO A 548 -14.65 1.76 26.40
CA PRO A 548 -15.48 0.79 25.70
C PRO A 548 -16.98 1.13 25.75
N LEU A 549 -17.40 2.32 26.19
CA LEU A 549 -18.83 2.67 26.39
C LEU A 549 -19.28 4.02 25.82
N GLY A 550 -18.37 4.96 25.59
CA GLY A 550 -18.64 6.29 25.05
C GLY A 550 -19.05 6.32 23.57
N SER A 551 -19.04 7.51 22.97
CA SER A 551 -19.49 7.71 21.58
C SER A 551 -18.56 7.09 20.53
N GLY A 552 -17.28 6.89 20.86
CA GLY A 552 -16.29 6.23 19.99
C GLY A 552 -16.31 4.70 20.03
N ASN A 553 -17.09 4.09 20.93
CA ASN A 553 -17.11 2.66 21.29
C ASN A 553 -16.88 1.70 20.09
N PRO A 554 -15.74 0.98 20.04
CA PRO A 554 -15.40 0.07 18.96
C PRO A 554 -16.43 -1.03 18.70
N ALA A 555 -17.00 -1.64 19.75
CA ALA A 555 -18.00 -2.69 19.60
C ALA A 555 -19.31 -2.16 19.03
N ARG A 556 -19.77 -0.97 19.44
CA ARG A 556 -20.95 -0.33 18.81
C ARG A 556 -20.69 -0.02 17.35
N ARG A 557 -19.55 0.62 17.03
CA ARG A 557 -19.18 0.95 15.65
C ARG A 557 -19.01 -0.29 14.77
N LEU A 558 -18.52 -1.40 15.32
CA LEU A 558 -18.45 -2.68 14.62
C LEU A 558 -19.78 -3.43 14.57
N SER A 559 -20.71 -3.22 15.51
CA SER A 559 -22.03 -3.87 15.48
C SER A 559 -22.94 -3.39 14.34
N THR A 560 -22.54 -2.33 13.61
CA THR A 560 -23.14 -1.92 12.33
C THR A 560 -22.59 -2.72 11.13
N TRP A 561 -21.56 -3.54 11.35
CA TRP A 561 -20.92 -4.45 10.38
C TRP A 561 -21.14 -5.90 10.80
N ASN A 562 -21.82 -6.68 9.95
CA ASN A 562 -22.37 -8.02 10.23
C ASN A 562 -21.40 -9.07 10.81
N ALA A 563 -20.09 -8.86 10.68
CA ALA A 563 -19.09 -9.79 11.20
C ALA A 563 -18.88 -9.70 12.73
N TRP A 564 -19.40 -8.67 13.42
CA TRP A 564 -19.14 -8.44 14.84
C TRP A 564 -20.33 -8.73 15.76
N LEU A 565 -20.42 -9.98 16.22
CA LEU A 565 -21.51 -10.47 17.09
C LEU A 565 -21.30 -10.20 18.60
N MET A 566 -20.13 -9.70 19.02
CA MET A 566 -19.83 -9.48 20.44
C MET A 566 -20.45 -8.18 20.95
N ALA A 567 -21.32 -8.31 21.95
CA ALA A 567 -21.98 -7.18 22.61
C ALA A 567 -20.96 -6.19 23.22
N PRO A 568 -21.21 -4.86 23.18
CA PRO A 568 -20.32 -3.86 23.77
C PRO A 568 -20.02 -4.07 25.25
N GLU A 569 -21.01 -4.53 26.01
CA GLU A 569 -20.93 -4.79 27.44
C GLU A 569 -19.97 -5.95 27.74
N ALA A 570 -19.92 -6.97 26.87
CA ALA A 570 -18.97 -8.07 26.97
C ALA A 570 -17.54 -7.61 26.64
N LEU A 571 -17.35 -6.72 25.67
CA LEU A 571 -16.04 -6.14 25.35
C LEU A 571 -15.53 -5.23 26.49
N ALA A 572 -16.43 -4.45 27.09
CA ALA A 572 -16.14 -3.63 28.26
C ALA A 572 -15.77 -4.50 29.48
N GLN A 573 -16.53 -5.56 29.75
CA GLN A 573 -16.21 -6.52 30.82
C GLN A 573 -14.81 -7.12 30.61
N ARG A 574 -14.48 -7.64 29.41
CA ARG A 574 -13.15 -8.17 29.13
C ARG A 574 -12.05 -7.13 29.37
N THR A 575 -12.26 -5.88 28.94
CA THR A 575 -11.26 -4.81 29.14
C THR A 575 -11.02 -4.53 30.62
N ASN A 576 -12.09 -4.55 31.44
CA ASN A 576 -12.02 -4.35 32.89
C ASN A 576 -11.45 -5.56 33.65
N GLU A 577 -11.66 -6.79 33.18
CA GLU A 577 -11.07 -8.01 33.78
C GLU A 577 -9.53 -7.93 33.77
N TRP A 578 -8.95 -7.46 32.66
CA TRP A 578 -7.50 -7.40 32.47
C TRP A 578 -6.84 -6.12 32.99
N SER A 579 -7.60 -5.06 33.27
CA SER A 579 -7.05 -3.81 33.85
C SER A 579 -6.44 -3.98 35.24
N VAL A 580 -6.76 -5.07 35.94
CA VAL A 580 -6.17 -5.41 37.25
C VAL A 580 -4.74 -5.94 37.13
N LEU A 581 -4.40 -6.65 36.04
CA LEU A 581 -3.07 -7.26 35.85
C LEU A 581 -2.01 -6.29 35.34
N ALA A 582 -2.40 -5.19 34.68
CA ALA A 582 -1.46 -4.19 34.16
C ALA A 582 -0.58 -3.57 35.28
N PRO A 583 -1.14 -3.12 36.42
CA PRO A 583 -0.36 -2.75 37.60
C PRO A 583 0.61 -3.84 38.11
N GLU A 584 0.22 -5.12 38.08
CA GLU A 584 1.11 -6.21 38.50
C GLU A 584 2.29 -6.41 37.55
N ALA A 585 2.07 -6.32 36.24
CA ALA A 585 3.15 -6.39 35.26
C ALA A 585 4.13 -5.22 35.40
N VAL A 586 3.65 -4.00 35.68
CA VAL A 586 4.51 -2.84 35.96
C VAL A 586 5.32 -3.03 37.25
N VAL A 587 4.73 -3.62 38.30
CA VAL A 587 5.45 -3.96 39.53
C VAL A 587 6.49 -5.06 39.28
N ALA A 588 6.18 -6.11 38.51
CA ALA A 588 7.13 -7.16 38.15
C ALA A 588 8.32 -6.61 37.33
N ALA A 589 8.06 -5.71 36.39
CA ALA A 589 9.10 -4.99 35.64
C ALA A 589 10.01 -4.17 36.57
N ALA A 590 9.44 -3.33 37.43
CA ALA A 590 10.20 -2.52 38.39
C ALA A 590 11.00 -3.38 39.39
N ALA A 591 10.47 -4.54 39.80
CA ALA A 591 11.15 -5.52 40.64
C ALA A 591 12.21 -6.37 39.90
N ARG A 592 12.27 -6.28 38.57
CA ARG A 592 13.15 -7.06 37.67
C ARG A 592 12.87 -8.57 37.68
N ASP A 593 11.65 -8.96 38.01
CA ASP A 593 11.17 -10.34 37.93
C ASP A 593 10.72 -10.64 36.49
N ASP A 594 11.70 -10.89 35.61
CA ASP A 594 11.45 -11.18 34.19
C ASP A 594 10.62 -12.46 33.98
N GLN A 595 10.57 -13.38 34.96
CA GLN A 595 9.74 -14.59 34.87
C GLN A 595 8.26 -14.27 35.18
N ARG A 596 7.97 -13.54 36.26
CA ARG A 596 6.60 -13.08 36.55
C ARG A 596 6.11 -12.11 35.47
N LEU A 597 6.96 -11.17 35.06
CA LEU A 597 6.65 -10.21 34.01
C LEU A 597 6.29 -10.93 32.70
N LEU A 598 7.00 -11.99 32.32
CA LEU A 598 6.67 -12.77 31.12
C LEU A 598 5.27 -13.38 31.19
N GLY A 599 4.94 -14.04 32.31
CA GLY A 599 3.61 -14.62 32.52
C GLY A 599 2.50 -13.57 32.47
N THR A 600 2.61 -12.48 33.26
CA THR A 600 1.56 -11.44 33.30
C THR A 600 1.43 -10.69 31.96
N VAL A 601 2.51 -10.52 31.19
CA VAL A 601 2.44 -9.98 29.82
C VAL A 601 1.75 -10.94 28.86
N GLU A 602 1.94 -12.26 29.00
CA GLU A 602 1.27 -13.26 28.16
C GLU A 602 -0.22 -13.38 28.48
N ASP A 603 -0.59 -13.32 29.76
CA ASP A 603 -1.98 -13.24 30.21
C ASP A 603 -2.67 -11.96 29.65
N LEU A 604 -2.01 -10.81 29.74
CA LEU A 604 -2.51 -9.54 29.19
C LEU A 604 -2.63 -9.58 27.65
N GLU A 605 -1.60 -10.05 26.94
CA GLU A 605 -1.62 -10.16 25.47
C GLU A 605 -2.76 -11.07 24.97
N HIS A 606 -3.00 -12.18 25.66
CA HIS A 606 -4.10 -13.10 25.37
C HIS A 606 -5.46 -12.46 25.69
N GLY A 607 -5.63 -11.91 26.89
CA GLY A 607 -6.86 -11.30 27.36
C GLY A 607 -7.34 -10.11 26.51
N LEU A 608 -6.40 -9.30 26.03
CA LEU A 608 -6.65 -8.11 25.22
C LEU A 608 -6.74 -8.39 23.72
N ALA A 609 -6.57 -9.63 23.26
CA ALA A 609 -6.58 -9.96 21.83
C ALA A 609 -7.88 -9.52 21.13
N VAL A 610 -9.04 -9.70 21.77
CA VAL A 610 -10.35 -9.31 21.23
C VAL A 610 -10.60 -7.80 21.33
N PRO A 611 -10.40 -7.11 22.48
CA PRO A 611 -10.38 -5.64 22.55
C PRO A 611 -9.51 -4.96 21.49
N ARG A 612 -8.26 -5.42 21.31
CA ARG A 612 -7.31 -4.86 20.33
C ARG A 612 -7.78 -5.07 18.89
N LEU A 613 -8.35 -6.23 18.58
CA LEU A 613 -8.94 -6.50 17.27
C LEU A 613 -10.14 -5.57 17.01
N ALA A 614 -11.05 -5.44 17.98
CA ALA A 614 -12.21 -4.56 17.90
C ALA A 614 -11.80 -3.10 17.64
N HIS A 615 -10.87 -2.59 18.45
CA HIS A 615 -10.37 -1.22 18.35
C HIS A 615 -9.78 -0.95 16.96
N ARG A 616 -8.84 -1.79 16.51
CA ARG A 616 -8.11 -1.60 15.24
C ARG A 616 -9.00 -1.76 14.01
N LEU A 617 -10.01 -2.64 14.05
CA LEU A 617 -11.02 -2.72 13.00
C LEU A 617 -11.86 -1.44 12.97
N SER A 618 -12.37 -0.99 14.13
CA SER A 618 -13.19 0.24 14.19
C SER A 618 -12.43 1.50 13.74
N GLN A 619 -11.12 1.58 13.99
CA GLN A 619 -10.26 2.66 13.50
C GLN A 619 -10.11 2.62 11.98
N ARG A 620 -9.86 1.45 11.38
CA ARG A 620 -9.75 1.33 9.92
C ARG A 620 -11.06 1.73 9.22
N LEU A 621 -12.18 1.32 9.80
CA LEU A 621 -13.54 1.68 9.35
C LEU A 621 -13.96 3.10 9.81
N ALA A 622 -13.02 3.94 10.26
CA ALA A 622 -13.21 5.38 10.48
C ALA A 622 -12.45 6.25 9.46
N GLY A 623 -11.42 5.70 8.81
CA GLY A 623 -10.58 6.39 7.83
C GLY A 623 -10.90 6.03 6.37
N SER A 624 -12.03 5.35 6.15
CA SER A 624 -12.59 4.92 4.86
C SER A 624 -13.98 5.53 4.67
#